data_AF-A0A7S0UPQ1-F1
#
_entry.id   AF-A0A7S0UPQ1-F1
#
_cell.length_a   1.000
_cell.length_b   1.000
_cell.length_c   1.000
_cell.angle_alpha   90.00
_cell.angle_beta   90.00
_cell.angle_gamma   90.00
#
_symmetry.space_group_name_H-M   'P 1'
#
loop_
_entity.id
_entity.type
_entity.pdbx_description
1 polymer ?
#
loop_
_entity_poly.entity_id
_entity_poly.type
_entity_poly.pdbx_seq_one_letter_code
_entity_poly.pdbx_strand_id
1 'polypeptide(L)'
;GDEIIYTYRRLLALFESFFQRRQLQKLRKMASDRSALPAAQFRIQIVEALRKSPVVVVAGDTGCGKSTQIPQFISEDLGLKRVAVTQPRRISAIGLARRVALEALDTHGSSVSYKIRFSSTSSATSKI
;
A
#
# COMPACT_ATOMS: atom_id res chain seq x y z
N GLY A 1 45.31 17.84 -0.93
CA GLY A 1 44.17 17.91 -1.87
C GLY A 1 43.46 16.58 -1.94
N ASP A 2 44.16 15.54 -2.40
CA ASP A 2 43.55 14.24 -2.72
C ASP A 2 43.06 13.44 -1.51
N GLU A 3 43.75 13.50 -0.36
CA GLU A 3 43.35 12.79 0.85
C GLU A 3 42.02 13.31 1.44
N ILE A 4 41.80 14.63 1.37
CA ILE A 4 40.54 15.26 1.78
C ILE A 4 39.41 14.84 0.83
N ILE A 5 39.65 14.89 -0.48
CA ILE A 5 38.66 14.48 -1.50
C ILE A 5 38.30 12.99 -1.34
N TYR A 6 39.29 12.13 -1.11
CA TYR A 6 39.09 10.70 -0.84
C TYR A 6 38.23 10.47 0.40
N THR A 7 38.52 11.19 1.49
CA THR A 7 37.77 11.10 2.75
C THR A 7 36.32 11.54 2.57
N TYR A 8 36.07 12.65 1.87
CA TYR A 8 34.71 13.12 1.56
C TYR A 8 33.93 12.10 0.71
N ARG A 9 34.56 11.54 -0.33
CA ARG A 9 33.91 10.50 -1.16
C ARG A 9 33.53 9.27 -0.34
N ARG A 10 34.40 8.83 0.58
CA ARG A 10 34.12 7.72 1.48
C ARG A 10 32.97 8.04 2.45
N LEU A 11 32.95 9.24 3.02
CA LEU A 11 31.85 9.69 3.90
C LEU A 11 30.52 9.77 3.16
N LEU A 12 30.50 10.29 1.94
CA LEU A 12 29.30 10.34 1.10
C LEU A 12 28.78 8.94 0.78
N ALA A 13 29.65 8.00 0.38
CA ALA A 13 29.26 6.62 0.12
C ALA A 13 28.71 5.92 1.38
N LEU A 14 29.32 6.14 2.54
CA LEU A 14 28.83 5.63 3.82
C LEU A 14 27.45 6.21 4.16
N PHE A 15 27.27 7.51 4.02
CA PHE A 15 26.01 8.20 4.24
C PHE A 15 24.90 7.67 3.32
N GLU A 16 25.18 7.55 2.04
CA GLU A 16 24.23 6.99 1.06
C GLU A 16 23.85 5.55 1.43
N SER A 17 24.83 4.70 1.74
CA SER A 17 24.58 3.31 2.15
C SER A 17 23.74 3.22 3.43
N PHE A 18 23.94 4.13 4.38
CA PHE A 18 23.15 4.20 5.61
C PHE A 18 21.68 4.56 5.31
N PHE A 19 21.45 5.58 4.48
CA PHE A 19 20.11 5.98 4.08
C PHE A 19 19.37 4.86 3.33
N GLN A 20 20.06 4.21 2.37
CA GLN A 20 19.51 3.09 1.63
C GLN A 20 19.14 1.92 2.54
N ARG A 21 20.03 1.53 3.47
CA ARG A 21 19.75 0.48 4.46
C ARG A 21 18.53 0.82 5.31
N ARG A 22 18.41 2.06 5.79
CA ARG A 22 17.27 2.50 6.61
C ARG A 22 15.95 2.44 5.83
N GLN A 23 15.94 2.83 4.56
CA GLN A 23 14.75 2.72 3.72
C GLN A 23 14.38 1.25 3.46
N LEU A 24 15.37 0.42 3.11
CA LEU A 24 15.14 -1.01 2.90
C LEU A 24 14.56 -1.70 4.14
N GLN A 25 15.02 -1.34 5.33
CA GLN A 25 14.46 -1.86 6.59
C GLN A 25 13.00 -1.47 6.79
N LYS A 26 12.61 -0.24 6.44
CA LYS A 26 11.19 0.19 6.48
C LYS A 26 10.34 -0.62 5.50
N LEU A 27 10.82 -0.80 4.27
CA LEU A 27 10.13 -1.59 3.25
C LEU A 27 9.94 -3.05 3.69
N ARG A 28 11.00 -3.66 4.21
CA ARG A 28 10.97 -5.04 4.75
C ARG A 28 9.98 -5.16 5.91
N LYS A 29 9.98 -4.19 6.83
CA LYS A 29 9.02 -4.17 7.94
C LYS A 29 7.58 -4.06 7.43
N MET A 30 7.29 -3.14 6.51
CA MET A 30 5.94 -3.02 5.95
C MET A 30 5.49 -4.29 5.23
N ALA A 31 6.36 -4.92 4.45
CA ALA A 31 6.06 -6.20 3.80
C ALA A 31 5.77 -7.31 4.82
N SER A 32 6.59 -7.40 5.87
CA SER A 32 6.37 -8.34 6.98
C SER A 32 5.04 -8.09 7.68
N ASP A 33 4.76 -6.85 8.07
CA ASP A 33 3.52 -6.45 8.76
C ASP A 33 2.28 -6.79 7.91
N ARG A 34 2.34 -6.55 6.59
CA ARG A 34 1.26 -6.92 5.65
C ARG A 34 1.06 -8.43 5.58
N SER A 35 2.14 -9.20 5.47
CA SER A 35 2.08 -10.66 5.39
C SER A 35 1.57 -11.33 6.67
N ALA A 36 1.75 -10.68 7.82
CA ALA A 36 1.29 -11.15 9.11
C ALA A 36 -0.21 -10.91 9.37
N LEU A 37 -0.88 -10.06 8.57
CA LEU A 37 -2.31 -9.82 8.72
C LEU A 37 -3.10 -11.08 8.34
N PRO A 38 -4.12 -11.48 9.13
CA PRO A 38 -4.94 -12.65 8.81
C PRO A 38 -5.50 -12.60 7.39
N ALA A 39 -5.99 -11.44 6.92
CA ALA A 39 -6.53 -11.31 5.56
C ALA A 39 -5.53 -11.70 4.45
N ALA A 40 -4.21 -11.56 4.68
CA ALA A 40 -3.19 -11.94 3.71
C ALA A 40 -3.13 -13.45 3.48
N GLN A 41 -3.42 -14.25 4.50
CA GLN A 41 -3.46 -15.72 4.40
C GLN A 41 -4.62 -16.20 3.51
N PHE A 42 -5.68 -15.39 3.37
CA PHE A 42 -6.87 -15.70 2.58
C PHE A 42 -6.84 -15.09 1.17
N ARG A 43 -5.71 -14.49 0.73
CA ARG A 43 -5.59 -13.81 -0.58
C ARG A 43 -6.09 -14.68 -1.74
N ILE A 44 -5.59 -15.91 -1.86
CA ILE A 44 -5.94 -16.83 -2.95
C ILE A 44 -7.44 -17.16 -2.90
N GLN A 45 -7.96 -17.51 -1.71
CA GLN A 45 -9.37 -17.89 -1.53
C GLN A 45 -10.32 -16.75 -1.90
N ILE A 46 -10.00 -15.51 -1.51
CA ILE A 46 -10.80 -14.32 -1.82
C ILE A 46 -10.83 -14.07 -3.34
N VAL A 47 -9.66 -14.12 -3.99
CA VAL A 47 -9.53 -13.90 -5.43
C VAL A 47 -10.28 -14.98 -6.22
N GLU A 48 -10.18 -16.24 -5.82
CA GLU A 48 -10.91 -17.33 -6.46
C GLU A 48 -12.42 -17.23 -6.25
N ALA A 49 -12.87 -16.85 -5.06
CA ALA A 49 -14.28 -16.62 -4.78
C ALA A 49 -14.86 -15.53 -5.69
N LEU A 50 -14.13 -14.43 -5.89
CA LEU A 50 -14.52 -13.34 -6.80
C LEU A 50 -14.51 -13.73 -8.29
N ARG A 51 -13.66 -14.69 -8.70
CA ARG A 51 -13.70 -15.25 -10.06
C ARG A 51 -14.95 -16.11 -10.29
N LYS A 52 -15.43 -16.80 -9.24
CA LYS A 52 -16.57 -17.72 -9.31
C LYS A 52 -17.91 -17.03 -9.11
N SER A 53 -17.95 -15.96 -8.31
CA SER A 53 -19.18 -15.25 -7.96
C SER A 53 -19.00 -13.74 -8.08
N PRO A 54 -19.98 -13.02 -8.66
CA PRO A 54 -19.96 -11.56 -8.72
C PRO A 54 -20.13 -10.91 -7.35
N VAL A 55 -20.63 -11.66 -6.35
CA VAL A 55 -20.84 -11.17 -4.98
C VAL A 55 -20.21 -12.16 -4.00
N VAL A 56 -19.35 -11.63 -3.12
CA VAL A 56 -18.66 -12.39 -2.08
C VAL A 56 -18.79 -11.65 -0.76
N VAL A 57 -19.17 -12.36 0.31
CA VAL A 57 -19.19 -11.84 1.67
C VAL A 57 -17.91 -12.27 2.37
N VAL A 58 -17.10 -11.30 2.83
CA VAL A 58 -15.87 -11.56 3.58
C VAL A 58 -16.07 -11.11 5.03
N ALA A 59 -16.09 -12.07 5.96
CA ALA A 59 -16.17 -11.83 7.39
C ALA A 59 -14.79 -11.99 8.04
N GLY A 60 -14.57 -11.28 9.14
CA GLY A 60 -13.37 -11.40 9.96
C GLY A 60 -13.30 -10.29 10.99
N ASP A 61 -12.44 -10.45 11.99
CA ASP A 61 -12.39 -9.52 13.13
C ASP A 61 -11.83 -8.13 12.78
N THR A 62 -12.03 -7.18 13.69
CA THR A 62 -11.41 -5.86 13.58
C THR A 62 -9.88 -6.00 13.62
N GLY A 63 -9.18 -5.28 12.75
CA GLY A 63 -7.71 -5.35 12.68
C GLY A 63 -7.16 -6.48 11.81
N CYS A 64 -7.99 -7.38 11.27
CA CYS A 64 -7.50 -8.49 10.45
C CYS A 64 -7.01 -8.08 9.04
N GLY A 65 -7.15 -6.81 8.64
CA GLY A 65 -6.62 -6.28 7.39
C GLY A 65 -7.59 -6.20 6.21
N LYS A 66 -8.89 -6.47 6.38
CA LYS A 66 -9.90 -6.46 5.29
C LYS A 66 -9.84 -5.21 4.42
N SER A 67 -10.01 -4.03 5.04
CA SER A 67 -10.13 -2.77 4.30
C SER A 67 -8.85 -2.33 3.61
N THR A 68 -7.67 -2.73 4.10
CA THR A 68 -6.38 -2.37 3.50
C THR A 68 -5.92 -3.39 2.47
N GLN A 69 -6.02 -4.69 2.75
CA GLN A 69 -5.42 -5.73 1.91
C GLN A 69 -6.32 -6.19 0.76
N ILE A 70 -7.62 -6.38 0.98
CA ILE A 70 -8.52 -6.96 -0.03
C ILE A 70 -8.59 -6.10 -1.31
N PRO A 71 -8.71 -4.76 -1.25
CA PRO A 71 -8.71 -3.93 -2.46
C PRO A 71 -7.43 -4.06 -3.28
N GLN A 72 -6.28 -4.22 -2.60
CA GLN A 72 -4.99 -4.45 -3.25
C GLN A 72 -4.96 -5.82 -3.96
N PHE A 73 -5.45 -6.89 -3.32
CA PHE A 73 -5.54 -8.21 -3.96
C PHE A 73 -6.42 -8.19 -5.22
N ILE A 74 -7.56 -7.49 -5.15
CA ILE A 74 -8.45 -7.31 -6.29
C ILE A 74 -7.72 -6.58 -7.42
N SER A 75 -7.00 -5.50 -7.13
CA SER A 75 -6.30 -4.74 -8.17
C SER A 75 -5.10 -5.51 -8.75
N GLU A 76 -4.33 -6.19 -7.90
CA GLU A 76 -3.11 -6.93 -8.26
C GLU A 76 -3.42 -8.26 -8.98
N ASP A 77 -4.33 -9.08 -8.45
CA ASP A 77 -4.53 -10.48 -8.89
C ASP A 77 -5.69 -10.66 -9.89
N LEU A 78 -6.66 -9.75 -9.89
CA LEU A 78 -7.75 -9.72 -10.87
C LEU A 78 -7.51 -8.68 -11.98
N GLY A 79 -6.46 -7.84 -11.83
CA GLY A 79 -6.13 -6.80 -12.81
C GLY A 79 -7.17 -5.68 -12.90
N LEU A 80 -8.06 -5.56 -11.91
CA LEU A 80 -9.08 -4.52 -11.91
C LEU A 80 -8.44 -3.16 -11.62
N LYS A 81 -8.66 -2.21 -12.53
CA LYS A 81 -8.10 -0.85 -12.47
C LYS A 81 -9.06 0.18 -11.86
N ARG A 82 -10.19 -0.26 -11.30
CA ARG A 82 -11.21 0.60 -10.67
C ARG A 82 -11.87 -0.16 -9.52
N VAL A 83 -11.22 -0.12 -8.36
CA VAL A 83 -11.70 -0.74 -7.12
C VAL A 83 -12.18 0.38 -6.22
N ALA A 84 -13.47 0.40 -5.87
CA ALA A 84 -14.00 1.39 -4.94
C ALA A 84 -14.16 0.79 -3.55
N VAL A 85 -13.65 1.49 -2.53
CA VAL A 85 -13.82 1.11 -1.13
C VAL A 85 -14.64 2.18 -0.41
N THR A 86 -15.80 1.80 0.10
CA THR A 86 -16.64 2.74 0.86
C THR A 86 -16.25 2.71 2.34
N GLN A 87 -16.29 3.89 2.96
CA GLN A 87 -16.05 4.08 4.38
C GLN A 87 -17.14 4.98 4.95
N PRO A 88 -17.75 4.63 6.11
CA PRO A 88 -18.89 5.38 6.65
C PRO A 88 -18.49 6.76 7.20
N ARG A 89 -17.18 6.99 7.45
CA ARG A 89 -16.66 8.23 8.02
C ARG A 89 -15.60 8.84 7.11
N ARG A 90 -15.64 10.17 6.96
CA ARG A 90 -14.68 10.94 6.13
C ARG A 90 -13.23 10.68 6.54
N ILE A 91 -12.93 10.71 7.84
CA ILE A 91 -11.57 10.50 8.36
C ILE A 91 -11.07 9.08 8.07
N SER A 92 -11.96 8.09 8.09
CA SER A 92 -11.64 6.70 7.74
C SER A 92 -11.34 6.55 6.26
N ALA A 93 -12.07 7.23 5.37
CA ALA A 93 -11.79 7.24 3.94
C ALA A 93 -10.39 7.81 3.64
N ILE A 94 -10.07 8.98 4.21
CA ILE A 94 -8.76 9.62 4.04
C ILE A 94 -7.64 8.75 4.63
N GLY A 95 -7.82 8.26 5.85
CA GLY A 95 -6.83 7.44 6.55
C GLY A 95 -6.57 6.13 5.82
N LEU A 96 -7.63 5.49 5.29
CA LEU A 96 -7.50 4.27 4.52
C LEU A 96 -6.72 4.50 3.23
N ALA A 97 -7.09 5.52 2.44
CA ALA A 97 -6.38 5.83 1.20
C ALA A 97 -4.89 6.11 1.43
N ARG A 98 -4.55 6.88 2.47
CA ARG A 98 -3.15 7.14 2.86
C ARG A 98 -2.42 5.86 3.25
N ARG A 99 -3.07 4.99 4.01
CA ARG A 99 -2.48 3.71 4.45
C ARG A 99 -2.23 2.78 3.26
N VAL A 100 -3.20 2.64 2.37
CA VAL A 100 -3.09 1.79 1.17
C VAL A 100 -2.05 2.36 0.20
N ALA A 101 -1.98 3.67 0.00
CA ALA A 101 -0.94 4.31 -0.82
C ALA A 101 0.48 4.01 -0.28
N LEU A 102 0.66 4.09 1.04
CA LEU A 102 1.93 3.76 1.69
C LEU A 102 2.28 2.27 1.52
N GLU A 103 1.32 1.38 1.69
CA GLU A 103 1.52 -0.07 1.55
C GLU A 103 1.80 -0.50 0.10
N ALA A 104 1.20 0.17 -0.87
CA ALA A 104 1.40 -0.06 -2.30
C ALA A 104 2.68 0.61 -2.85
N LEU A 105 3.44 1.32 -2.01
CA LEU A 105 4.60 2.12 -2.40
C LEU A 105 4.26 3.15 -3.49
N ASP A 106 3.05 3.69 -3.47
CA ASP A 106 2.55 4.68 -4.41
C ASP A 106 3.05 6.08 -4.01
N THR A 107 4.36 6.29 -4.16
CA THR A 107 5.06 7.51 -3.73
C THR A 107 4.59 8.78 -4.44
N HIS A 108 3.88 8.65 -5.56
CA HIS A 108 3.37 9.77 -6.34
C HIS A 108 1.84 9.94 -6.24
N GLY A 109 1.17 9.14 -5.38
CA GLY A 109 -0.28 9.24 -5.15
C GLY A 109 -1.13 9.02 -6.40
N SER A 110 -0.61 8.22 -7.34
CA SER A 110 -1.15 8.13 -8.69
C SER A 110 -2.23 7.05 -8.80
N SER A 111 -2.14 6.00 -7.99
CA SER A 111 -2.92 4.77 -8.09
C SER A 111 -3.93 4.58 -6.96
N VAL A 112 -3.77 5.28 -5.83
CA VAL A 112 -4.70 5.22 -4.69
C VAL A 112 -5.22 6.61 -4.36
N SER A 113 -6.54 6.75 -4.25
CA SER A 113 -7.19 8.03 -4.01
C SER A 113 -8.32 7.96 -2.98
N TYR A 114 -8.77 9.12 -2.50
CA TYR A 114 -10.04 9.22 -1.79
C TYR A 114 -10.93 10.28 -2.44
N LYS A 115 -12.23 10.12 -2.27
CA LYS A 115 -13.25 11.09 -2.65
C LYS A 115 -14.24 11.27 -1.51
N ILE A 116 -14.35 12.50 -1.01
CA ILE A 116 -15.33 12.91 -0.01
C ILE A 116 -16.02 14.20 -0.46
N ARG A 117 -17.13 14.56 0.19
CA ARG A 117 -17.80 15.84 -0.09
C ARG A 117 -16.79 16.98 0.09
N PHE A 118 -16.62 17.77 -0.96
CA PHE A 118 -15.74 18.95 -1.05
C PHE A 118 -14.22 18.69 -1.02
N SER A 119 -13.75 17.44 -1.10
CA SER A 119 -12.31 17.13 -1.17
C SER A 119 -12.06 15.80 -1.87
N SER A 120 -11.12 15.77 -2.83
CA SER A 120 -10.79 14.58 -3.62
C SER A 120 -9.34 14.62 -4.05
N THR A 121 -8.69 13.46 -4.10
CA THR A 121 -7.37 13.27 -4.73
C THR A 121 -7.43 12.37 -5.97
N SER A 122 -8.64 12.04 -6.43
CA SER A 122 -8.86 11.15 -7.57
C SER A 122 -8.30 11.74 -8.87
N SER A 123 -7.58 10.90 -9.62
CA SER A 123 -6.97 11.19 -10.91
C SER A 123 -7.35 10.09 -11.93
N ALA A 124 -7.09 10.31 -13.21
CA ALA A 124 -7.34 9.31 -14.25
C ALA A 124 -6.53 8.01 -14.08
N THR A 125 -5.43 8.04 -13.33
CA THR A 125 -4.58 6.89 -13.03
C THR A 125 -4.97 6.15 -11.76
N SER A 126 -5.91 6.70 -10.98
CA SER A 126 -6.35 6.10 -9.72
C SER A 126 -7.02 4.75 -9.98
N LYS A 127 -6.49 3.71 -9.33
CA LYS A 127 -6.96 2.33 -9.41
C LYS A 127 -7.82 1.94 -8.22
N ILE A 128 -7.53 2.48 -7.03
CA ILE A 128 -8.18 2.22 -5.75
C ILE A 128 -8.68 3.53 -5.13
#